data_AF-A0A136LPJ2-F1
#
_entry.id   AF-A0A136LPJ2-F1
#
_cell.length_a   1.000
_cell.length_b   1.000
_cell.length_c   1.000
_cell.angle_alpha   90.00
_cell.angle_beta   90.00
_cell.angle_gamma   90.00
#
_symmetry.space_group_name_H-M   'P 1'
#
loop_
_entity.id
_entity.type
_entity.pdbx_description
1 polymer ?
#
loop_
_entity_poly.entity_id
_entity_poly.type
_entity_poly.pdbx_seq_one_letter_code
_entity_poly.pdbx_strand_id
1 'polypeptide(L)'
;MPDIIHLLPDSIANQIAAGEVVQRPASAVKELMENSLDAGATQIRLFVKEAGKTLIQVIDNGSGMSETDARMSLERHATSKIRTAEDLFRLRTMGFRGEALASIAAVSQFELKTRQPHADLGTHIVVEGSEVKSQTPTACEKGTNISIKNLFFNIPARRNFLKSNPIEMRHIIDEFQRLALAHPQVAFQLKHDEELIYDLPPAKLNQRIVSIFGKSFQGQLAPCQEETTLVKITGYIGRPESARKTRGEQFIFVNQRYIRNNYLNHAVTNAFEGLLQEGSFPFYVLFIEIDPKHIDVNVHPTKTEIKFDDERAVYGVVWAAVKQALSTHNLAPAIDFKADVNLVGKLNQQLTKEQYVDEQFSNSLTRSNLKNWETLFENESTSKLFQKAGSESTILRFESALNKAEDEEKVPEEQGLFQFQQKYIVRASKTGLMIIDQQAAHERVLFERYLARQKGNAGNSQQSLFPQTVTLSASDYALAMEIEQELFALGFRFEIFGKHAVLVTGIPTGVTGTEKELFEGLIEQFKKNQAELQLPVRDNLALALARRAAVKSGQKLLPEEIKSVVEGLFACSKPNFSPDGRPTFFTFETSKIESYFTR
;
A
#
# COMPACT_ATOMS: atom_id res chain seq x y z
N MET A 1 -28.79 5.46 48.20
CA MET A 1 -27.99 4.56 47.34
C MET A 1 -26.58 5.15 47.32
N PRO A 2 -25.52 4.34 47.49
CA PRO A 2 -24.17 4.89 47.33
C PRO A 2 -24.01 5.41 45.90
N ASP A 3 -23.30 6.53 45.76
CA ASP A 3 -23.03 7.12 44.46
C ASP A 3 -22.33 6.11 43.55
N ILE A 4 -22.85 5.95 42.33
CA ILE A 4 -22.42 4.91 41.37
C ILE A 4 -21.17 5.34 40.59
N ILE A 5 -20.89 6.66 40.56
CA ILE A 5 -19.80 7.24 39.79
C ILE A 5 -18.62 7.53 40.74
N HIS A 6 -17.45 7.00 40.40
CA HIS A 6 -16.20 7.23 41.14
C HIS A 6 -15.10 7.74 40.20
N LEU A 7 -14.23 8.59 40.75
CA LEU A 7 -12.98 8.98 40.08
C LEU A 7 -12.08 7.75 39.91
N LEU A 8 -11.54 7.60 38.70
CA LEU A 8 -10.56 6.56 38.43
C LEU A 8 -9.24 6.90 39.14
N PRO A 9 -8.52 5.90 39.69
CA PRO A 9 -7.15 6.08 40.15
C PRO A 9 -6.26 6.60 39.02
N ASP A 10 -5.34 7.51 39.34
CA ASP A 10 -4.45 8.15 38.36
C ASP A 10 -3.65 7.13 37.55
N SER A 11 -3.21 6.02 38.16
CA SER A 11 -2.51 4.94 37.46
C SER A 11 -3.36 4.30 36.36
N ILE A 12 -4.64 4.07 36.59
CA ILE A 12 -5.58 3.50 35.61
C ILE A 12 -5.91 4.54 34.54
N ALA A 13 -6.18 5.77 34.93
CA ALA A 13 -6.43 6.87 33.99
C ALA A 13 -5.23 7.10 33.05
N ASN A 14 -4.01 6.97 33.56
CA ASN A 14 -2.77 7.07 32.78
C ASN A 14 -2.61 5.89 31.81
N GLN A 15 -2.93 4.67 32.23
CA GLN A 15 -2.89 3.49 31.36
C GLN A 15 -3.92 3.53 30.22
N ILE A 16 -5.12 4.05 30.50
CA ILE A 16 -6.18 4.23 29.49
C ILE A 16 -5.73 5.26 28.46
N ALA A 17 -5.30 6.44 28.91
CA ALA A 17 -4.87 7.51 28.02
C ALA A 17 -3.59 7.20 27.26
N ALA A 18 -2.64 6.49 27.90
CA ALA A 18 -1.47 5.96 27.21
C ALA A 18 -1.87 5.06 26.04
N GLY A 19 -3.08 4.50 26.08
CA GLY A 19 -3.60 3.72 24.99
C GLY A 19 -4.08 4.45 23.76
N GLU A 20 -4.42 5.72 23.90
CA GLU A 20 -4.78 6.57 22.78
C GLU A 20 -3.52 7.10 22.10
N VAL A 21 -2.45 7.35 22.88
CA VAL A 21 -1.19 7.94 22.42
C VAL A 21 -0.19 6.89 21.93
N VAL A 22 -0.03 5.78 22.65
CA VAL A 22 0.97 4.73 22.36
C VAL A 22 0.27 3.41 22.11
N GLN A 23 0.05 3.10 20.85
CA GLN A 23 -0.62 1.87 20.44
C GLN A 23 0.36 0.72 20.18
N ARG A 24 1.58 1.04 19.74
CA ARG A 24 2.62 0.09 19.32
C ARG A 24 4.02 0.71 19.44
N PRO A 25 5.11 -0.08 19.35
CA PRO A 25 6.48 0.42 19.39
C PRO A 25 6.76 1.61 18.46
N ALA A 26 6.28 1.56 17.22
CA ALA A 26 6.46 2.64 16.24
C ALA A 26 5.86 3.99 16.70
N SER A 27 4.76 3.98 17.47
CA SER A 27 4.18 5.21 18.03
C SER A 27 5.11 5.85 19.06
N ALA A 28 5.76 5.05 19.90
CA ALA A 28 6.74 5.56 20.86
C ALA A 28 7.99 6.11 20.13
N VAL A 29 8.46 5.41 19.10
CA VAL A 29 9.57 5.88 18.26
C VAL A 29 9.25 7.24 17.63
N LYS A 30 8.07 7.38 17.03
CA LYS A 30 7.58 8.65 16.44
C LYS A 30 7.70 9.79 17.43
N GLU A 31 7.07 9.65 18.60
CA GLU A 31 6.97 10.74 19.57
C GLU A 31 8.34 11.10 20.16
N LEU A 32 9.22 10.11 20.42
CA LEU A 32 10.57 10.38 20.91
C LEU A 32 11.46 11.09 19.87
N MET A 33 11.40 10.65 18.61
CA MET A 33 12.17 11.27 17.54
C MET A 33 11.64 12.67 17.18
N GLU A 34 10.32 12.89 17.17
CA GLU A 34 9.71 14.21 17.02
C GLU A 34 10.14 15.16 18.15
N ASN A 35 10.19 14.67 19.40
CA ASN A 35 10.70 15.47 20.52
C ASN A 35 12.19 15.83 20.36
N SER A 36 12.99 14.92 19.81
CA SER A 36 14.40 15.19 19.51
C SER A 36 14.55 16.30 18.45
N LEU A 37 13.69 16.29 17.42
CA LEU A 37 13.66 17.31 16.37
C LEU A 37 13.19 18.66 16.91
N ASP A 38 12.12 18.68 17.72
CA ASP A 38 11.63 19.90 18.38
C ASP A 38 12.69 20.49 19.34
N ALA A 39 13.58 19.66 19.91
CA ALA A 39 14.72 20.09 20.73
C ALA A 39 15.92 20.61 19.91
N GLY A 40 15.81 20.67 18.59
CA GLY A 40 16.85 21.17 17.69
C GLY A 40 18.03 20.21 17.50
N ALA A 41 17.82 18.90 17.66
CA ALA A 41 18.87 17.91 17.45
C ALA A 41 19.37 17.91 16.00
N THR A 42 20.69 17.81 15.84
CA THR A 42 21.35 17.63 14.54
C THR A 42 21.75 16.17 14.27
N GLN A 43 21.74 15.34 15.31
CA GLN A 43 22.00 13.91 15.24
C GLN A 43 21.03 13.15 16.15
N ILE A 44 20.39 12.12 15.60
CA ILE A 44 19.44 11.25 16.28
C ILE A 44 19.82 9.79 16.00
N ARG A 45 20.03 9.02 17.07
CA ARG A 45 20.34 7.58 17.01
C ARG A 45 19.20 6.79 17.65
N LEU A 46 18.64 5.86 16.88
CA LEU A 46 17.57 4.96 17.31
C LEU A 46 18.13 3.53 17.43
N PHE A 47 18.02 2.96 18.62
CA PHE A 47 18.34 1.56 18.90
C PHE A 47 17.07 0.81 19.25
N VAL A 48 16.88 -0.35 18.62
CA VAL A 48 15.68 -1.17 18.78
C VAL A 48 16.12 -2.61 19.04
N LYS A 49 15.58 -3.27 20.07
CA LYS A 49 15.76 -4.70 20.29
C LYS A 49 14.43 -5.43 20.27
N GLU A 50 14.41 -6.60 19.62
CA GLU A 50 13.19 -7.39 19.38
C GLU A 50 12.04 -6.53 18.84
N ALA A 51 12.30 -5.75 17.77
CA ALA A 51 11.33 -4.84 17.16
C ALA A 51 10.65 -3.86 18.15
N GLY A 52 11.35 -3.48 19.22
CA GLY A 52 10.91 -2.46 20.17
C GLY A 52 10.04 -3.00 21.30
N LYS A 53 9.86 -4.32 21.38
CA LYS A 53 9.18 -4.98 22.52
C LYS A 53 10.06 -4.95 23.77
N THR A 54 11.35 -5.20 23.59
CA THR A 54 12.31 -5.30 24.69
C THR A 54 13.01 -3.98 24.96
N LEU A 55 13.48 -3.28 23.91
CA LEU A 55 14.13 -1.98 24.05
C LEU A 55 13.81 -1.06 22.86
N ILE A 56 13.45 0.18 23.16
CA ILE A 56 13.52 1.32 22.25
C ILE A 56 14.36 2.38 22.93
N GLN A 57 15.46 2.81 22.30
CA GLN A 57 16.32 3.85 22.84
C GLN A 57 16.58 4.92 21.78
N VAL A 58 16.29 6.17 22.12
CA VAL A 58 16.54 7.35 21.27
C VAL A 58 17.57 8.22 21.97
N ILE A 59 18.66 8.50 21.25
CA ILE A 59 19.75 9.36 21.71
C ILE A 59 19.87 10.53 20.75
N ASP A 60 19.74 11.74 21.26
CA ASP A 60 19.86 12.98 20.52
C ASP A 60 20.93 13.91 21.13
N ASN A 61 21.36 14.88 20.33
CA ASN A 61 22.29 15.93 20.76
C ASN A 61 21.61 17.32 20.86
N GLY A 62 20.31 17.34 21.16
CA GLY A 62 19.50 18.55 21.24
C GLY A 62 19.84 19.45 22.43
N SER A 63 18.90 20.31 22.82
CA SER A 63 19.08 21.27 23.93
C SER A 63 19.21 20.61 25.31
N GLY A 64 18.76 19.37 25.46
CA GLY A 64 18.59 18.73 26.77
C GLY A 64 17.55 19.43 27.64
N MET A 65 17.39 18.94 28.87
CA MET A 65 16.46 19.47 29.88
C MET A 65 17.21 19.79 31.18
N SER A 66 16.72 20.77 31.93
CA SER A 66 17.15 20.99 33.32
C SER A 66 16.64 19.86 34.22
N GLU A 67 17.11 19.77 35.46
CA GLU A 67 16.62 18.78 36.42
C GLU A 67 15.11 18.90 36.66
N THR A 68 14.62 20.14 36.81
CA THR A 68 13.19 20.42 37.01
C THR A 68 12.39 20.09 35.76
N ASP A 69 12.86 20.48 34.57
CA ASP A 69 12.17 20.20 33.31
C ASP A 69 12.13 18.70 33.02
N ALA A 70 13.21 17.97 33.32
CA ALA A 70 13.28 16.53 33.16
C ALA A 70 12.20 15.84 34.00
N ARG A 71 12.01 16.28 35.25
CA ARG A 71 10.94 15.79 36.10
C ARG A 71 9.56 16.19 35.58
N MET A 72 9.36 17.46 35.25
CA MET A 72 8.07 17.97 34.76
C MET A 72 7.65 17.36 33.41
N SER A 73 8.61 16.98 32.56
CA SER A 73 8.31 16.36 31.26
C SER A 73 7.58 15.01 31.36
N LEU A 74 7.62 14.40 32.55
CA LEU A 74 6.96 13.13 32.85
C LEU A 74 5.57 13.32 33.47
N GLU A 75 5.19 14.57 33.78
CA GLU A 75 3.86 14.93 34.26
C GLU A 75 2.91 15.20 33.09
N ARG A 76 1.61 14.99 33.29
CA ARG A 76 0.60 15.21 32.24
C ARG A 76 0.30 16.68 32.06
N HIS A 77 -0.04 17.05 30.83
CA HIS A 77 -0.36 18.43 30.43
C HIS A 77 0.80 19.42 30.65
N ALA A 78 2.02 18.91 30.78
CA ALA A 78 3.24 19.71 30.88
C ALA A 78 3.88 19.82 29.49
N THR A 79 3.98 21.04 28.95
CA THR A 79 4.64 21.27 27.66
C THR A 79 5.34 22.63 27.62
N SER A 80 6.47 22.68 26.93
CA SER A 80 7.19 23.92 26.62
C SER A 80 6.74 24.56 25.30
N LYS A 81 5.85 23.91 24.53
CA LYS A 81 5.58 24.22 23.11
C LYS A 81 4.38 25.14 22.88
N ILE A 82 3.41 25.15 23.79
CA ILE A 82 2.22 26.02 23.75
C ILE A 82 1.96 26.63 25.13
N ARG A 83 1.49 27.87 25.17
CA ARG A 83 1.13 28.57 26.42
C ARG A 83 -0.29 29.13 26.41
N THR A 84 -0.81 29.45 25.22
CA THR A 84 -2.14 30.05 25.02
C THR A 84 -2.98 29.23 24.04
N ALA A 85 -4.30 29.40 24.06
CA ALA A 85 -5.20 28.72 23.12
C ALA A 85 -4.94 29.15 21.66
N GLU A 86 -4.46 30.38 21.43
CA GLU A 86 -4.11 30.88 20.09
C GLU A 86 -2.90 30.16 19.47
N ASP A 87 -1.98 29.64 20.30
CA ASP A 87 -0.82 28.88 19.84
C ASP A 87 -1.24 27.58 19.14
N LEU A 88 -2.41 27.03 19.47
CA LEU A 88 -2.97 25.83 18.83
C LEU A 88 -3.24 26.05 17.34
N PHE A 89 -3.58 27.28 16.94
CA PHE A 89 -3.86 27.65 15.54
C PHE A 89 -2.61 28.10 14.78
N ARG A 90 -1.43 28.15 15.43
CA ARG A 90 -0.14 28.54 14.83
C ARG A 90 0.95 27.47 14.99
N LEU A 91 0.54 26.22 15.19
CA LEU A 91 1.45 25.12 15.48
C LEU A 91 2.50 24.92 14.37
N ARG A 92 3.75 25.16 14.73
CA ARG A 92 4.94 24.79 13.93
C ARG A 92 5.71 23.60 14.50
N THR A 93 5.42 23.21 15.74
CA THR A 93 6.06 22.08 16.42
C THR A 93 5.33 20.78 16.13
N MET A 94 6.04 19.65 16.20
CA MET A 94 5.46 18.33 15.91
C MET A 94 4.55 17.85 17.06
N GLY A 95 5.05 18.00 18.30
CA GLY A 95 4.28 17.76 19.53
C GLY A 95 3.67 19.04 20.11
N PHE A 96 2.56 18.93 20.85
CA PHE A 96 1.97 20.08 21.58
C PHE A 96 1.11 19.68 22.80
N ARG A 97 0.67 18.42 22.91
CA ARG A 97 -0.28 17.99 23.96
C ARG A 97 0.34 17.84 25.35
N GLY A 98 1.66 17.69 25.46
CA GLY A 98 2.32 17.49 26.77
C GLY A 98 1.96 16.18 27.46
N GLU A 99 1.67 15.13 26.68
CA GLU A 99 1.18 13.83 27.21
C GLU A 99 2.07 12.65 26.81
N ALA A 100 2.86 12.76 25.74
CA ALA A 100 3.53 11.62 25.14
C ALA A 100 4.52 10.92 26.07
N LEU A 101 5.42 11.65 26.73
CA LEU A 101 6.42 11.07 27.63
C LEU A 101 5.77 10.46 28.89
N ALA A 102 4.82 11.16 29.50
CA ALA A 102 4.05 10.66 30.64
C ALA A 102 3.31 9.37 30.29
N SER A 103 2.64 9.32 29.13
CA SER A 103 1.95 8.13 28.63
C SER A 103 2.90 6.96 28.38
N ILE A 104 4.06 7.21 27.78
CA ILE A 104 5.09 6.18 27.55
C ILE A 104 5.60 5.63 28.90
N ALA A 105 5.92 6.51 29.85
CA ALA A 105 6.44 6.13 31.16
C ALA A 105 5.41 5.35 32.01
N ALA A 106 4.10 5.59 31.80
CA ALA A 106 3.03 4.86 32.47
C ALA A 106 2.92 3.39 32.05
N VAL A 107 3.38 3.04 30.85
CA VAL A 107 3.21 1.72 30.24
C VAL A 107 4.54 1.01 29.95
N SER A 108 5.65 1.49 30.50
CA SER A 108 6.98 0.93 30.28
C SER A 108 7.88 1.09 31.50
N GLN A 109 9.04 0.43 31.47
CA GLN A 109 10.15 0.74 32.36
C GLN A 109 11.02 1.78 31.64
N PHE A 110 10.92 3.02 32.09
CA PHE A 110 11.44 4.20 31.38
C PHE A 110 12.68 4.75 32.08
N GLU A 111 13.70 5.08 31.30
CA GLU A 111 14.96 5.67 31.76
C GLU A 111 15.26 6.91 30.92
N LEU A 112 15.50 8.04 31.58
CA LEU A 112 15.84 9.32 30.95
C LEU A 112 17.19 9.80 31.47
N LYS A 113 18.13 10.09 30.57
CA LYS A 113 19.36 10.81 30.85
C LYS A 113 19.40 12.06 30.00
N THR A 114 19.60 13.23 30.60
CA THR A 114 19.60 14.50 29.85
C THR A 114 20.57 15.49 30.46
N ARG A 115 21.19 16.32 29.61
CA ARG A 115 22.11 17.37 30.04
C ARG A 115 22.05 18.57 29.10
N GLN A 116 21.88 19.74 29.69
CA GLN A 116 21.97 21.01 28.96
C GLN A 116 23.42 21.36 28.58
N PRO A 117 23.66 22.12 27.51
CA PRO A 117 25.01 22.45 27.03
C PRO A 117 25.92 23.13 28.07
N HIS A 118 25.32 23.87 28.99
CA HIS A 118 26.02 24.70 29.98
C HIS A 118 26.10 24.04 31.37
N ALA A 119 25.55 22.84 31.53
CA ALA A 119 25.56 22.09 32.79
C ALA A 119 26.71 21.08 32.80
N ASP A 120 27.43 20.99 33.92
CA ASP A 120 28.54 20.04 34.07
C ASP A 120 28.03 18.60 34.22
N LEU A 121 26.95 18.42 34.99
CA LEU A 121 26.27 17.14 35.24
C LEU A 121 24.91 17.12 34.57
N GLY A 122 24.51 15.94 34.11
CA GLY A 122 23.15 15.67 33.65
C GLY A 122 22.27 15.08 34.75
N THR A 123 21.01 14.89 34.44
CA THR A 123 20.02 14.25 35.31
C THR A 123 19.69 12.87 34.77
N HIS A 124 19.64 11.88 35.65
CA HIS A 124 19.18 10.52 35.37
C HIS A 124 17.91 10.22 36.16
N ILE A 125 16.84 9.87 35.46
CA ILE A 125 15.54 9.54 36.05
C ILE A 125 15.13 8.13 35.62
N VAL A 126 14.75 7.30 36.59
CA VAL A 126 14.20 5.96 36.35
C VAL A 126 12.74 5.94 36.82
N VAL A 127 11.85 5.54 35.92
CA VAL A 127 10.41 5.50 36.14
C VAL A 127 9.87 4.12 35.79
N GLU A 128 8.99 3.59 36.63
CA GLU A 128 8.27 2.35 36.36
C GLU A 128 6.78 2.58 36.57
N GLY A 129 5.98 2.49 35.50
CA GLY A 129 4.53 2.59 35.61
C GLY A 129 4.02 3.93 36.16
N SER A 130 4.66 5.05 35.78
CA SER A 130 4.45 6.42 36.31
C SER A 130 5.04 6.69 37.71
N GLU A 131 5.61 5.69 38.38
CA GLU A 131 6.25 5.90 39.68
C GLU A 131 7.75 6.16 39.49
N VAL A 132 8.24 7.31 39.96
CA VAL A 132 9.66 7.64 39.87
C VAL A 132 10.44 6.90 40.96
N LYS A 133 11.30 5.98 40.54
CA LYS A 133 12.11 5.12 41.42
C LYS A 133 13.39 5.81 41.86
N SER A 134 14.03 6.55 40.97
CA SER A 134 15.23 7.30 41.29
C SER A 134 15.37 8.54 40.41
N GLN A 135 16.00 9.57 40.98
CA GLN A 135 16.44 10.78 40.30
C GLN A 135 17.81 11.13 40.86
N THR A 136 18.86 11.02 40.04
CA THR A 136 20.24 11.26 40.47
C THR A 136 21.02 12.07 39.44
N PRO A 137 22.00 12.88 39.87
CA PRO A 137 22.97 13.47 38.95
C PRO A 137 23.81 12.37 38.27
N THR A 138 24.08 12.53 36.97
CA THR A 138 24.87 11.58 36.19
C THR A 138 25.81 12.27 35.19
N ALA A 139 26.91 11.61 34.85
CA ALA A 139 27.75 12.03 33.74
C ALA A 139 27.16 11.49 32.42
N CYS A 140 26.68 12.38 31.56
CA CYS A 140 26.19 12.04 30.22
C CYS A 140 26.59 13.11 29.20
N GLU A 141 26.49 12.78 27.91
CA GLU A 141 26.74 13.74 26.83
C GLU A 141 25.64 14.83 26.79
N LYS A 142 25.90 15.91 26.05
CA LYS A 142 24.88 16.95 25.80
C LYS A 142 23.72 16.32 25.01
N GLY A 143 22.50 16.70 25.38
CA GLY A 143 21.27 16.29 24.71
C GLY A 143 20.47 15.36 25.61
N THR A 144 19.71 14.46 24.99
CA THR A 144 18.80 13.56 25.71
C THR A 144 18.95 12.12 25.23
N ASN A 145 18.93 11.19 26.18
CA ASN A 145 18.91 9.75 25.96
C ASN A 145 17.73 9.16 26.71
N ILE A 146 16.74 8.69 25.96
CA ILE A 146 15.55 8.04 26.49
C ILE A 146 15.60 6.56 26.12
N SER A 147 15.45 5.70 27.12
CA SER A 147 15.35 4.25 26.96
C SER A 147 14.02 3.75 27.51
N ILE A 148 13.24 3.10 26.66
CA ILE A 148 11.99 2.43 26.97
C ILE A 148 12.26 0.93 26.99
N LYS A 149 12.15 0.31 28.16
CA LYS A 149 12.31 -1.13 28.35
C LYS A 149 10.95 -1.77 28.58
N ASN A 150 10.75 -2.97 28.02
CA ASN A 150 9.56 -3.79 28.22
C ASN A 150 8.24 -3.02 28.02
N LEU A 151 7.98 -2.56 26.80
CA LEU A 151 6.76 -1.83 26.48
C LEU A 151 5.52 -2.70 26.79
N PHE A 152 4.54 -2.12 27.47
CA PHE A 152 3.32 -2.78 27.96
C PHE A 152 3.54 -3.89 29.00
N PHE A 153 4.63 -3.86 29.77
CA PHE A 153 4.89 -4.87 30.82
C PHE A 153 3.75 -4.99 31.84
N ASN A 154 3.09 -3.88 32.16
CA ASN A 154 1.99 -3.79 33.12
C ASN A 154 0.59 -3.88 32.47
N ILE A 155 0.50 -4.07 31.14
CA ILE A 155 -0.78 -4.25 30.40
C ILE A 155 -0.70 -5.52 29.52
N PRO A 156 -0.88 -6.73 30.08
CA PRO A 156 -0.68 -7.99 29.37
C PRO A 156 -1.53 -8.15 28.11
N ALA A 157 -2.81 -7.74 28.17
CA ALA A 157 -3.71 -7.82 27.02
C ALA A 157 -3.18 -7.05 25.80
N ARG A 158 -2.54 -5.90 26.05
CA ARG A 158 -1.97 -5.04 25.00
C ARG A 158 -0.66 -5.58 24.47
N ARG A 159 0.18 -6.11 25.35
CA ARG A 159 1.40 -6.82 24.97
C ARG A 159 1.10 -8.02 24.06
N ASN A 160 0.01 -8.75 24.34
CA ASN A 160 -0.45 -9.86 23.50
C ASN A 160 -1.05 -9.41 22.16
N PHE A 161 -1.49 -8.14 22.05
CA PHE A 161 -2.01 -7.56 20.82
C PHE A 161 -0.92 -7.10 19.85
N LEU A 162 0.33 -6.96 20.32
CA LEU A 162 1.46 -6.67 19.46
C LEU A 162 1.62 -7.75 18.41
N LYS A 163 1.91 -7.33 17.18
CA LYS A 163 2.10 -8.26 16.06
C LYS A 163 3.47 -8.95 16.16
N SER A 164 3.80 -9.76 15.16
CA SER A 164 5.11 -10.39 15.03
C SER A 164 6.22 -9.32 15.01
N ASN A 165 7.45 -9.71 15.36
CA ASN A 165 8.58 -8.78 15.36
C ASN A 165 8.81 -8.13 13.97
N PRO A 166 8.72 -8.85 12.84
CA PRO A 166 8.86 -8.24 11.52
C PRO A 166 7.81 -7.16 11.22
N ILE A 167 6.53 -7.37 11.60
CA ILE A 167 5.46 -6.37 11.38
C ILE A 167 5.73 -5.10 12.19
N GLU A 168 6.09 -5.25 13.47
CA GLU A 168 6.39 -4.09 14.32
C GLU A 168 7.66 -3.37 13.83
N MET A 169 8.68 -4.12 13.40
CA MET A 169 9.89 -3.54 12.84
C MET A 169 9.62 -2.78 11.54
N ARG A 170 8.74 -3.30 10.67
CA ARG A 170 8.28 -2.59 9.47
C ARG A 170 7.67 -1.23 9.84
N HIS A 171 6.78 -1.21 10.82
CA HIS A 171 6.16 0.04 11.27
C HIS A 171 7.17 1.04 11.84
N ILE A 172 8.21 0.56 12.55
CA ILE A 172 9.32 1.40 13.03
C ILE A 172 10.12 1.96 11.85
N ILE A 173 10.46 1.13 10.87
CA ILE A 173 11.21 1.55 9.67
C ILE A 173 10.42 2.60 8.89
N ASP A 174 9.13 2.38 8.65
CA ASP A 174 8.27 3.34 7.93
C ASP A 174 8.29 4.72 8.61
N GLU A 175 8.20 4.74 9.94
CA GLU A 175 8.19 5.99 10.70
C GLU A 175 9.56 6.67 10.71
N PHE A 176 10.63 5.89 10.89
CA PHE A 176 12.00 6.37 10.78
C PHE A 176 12.28 7.00 9.41
N GLN A 177 11.84 6.35 8.32
CA GLN A 177 11.99 6.86 6.96
C GLN A 177 11.24 8.17 6.74
N ARG A 178 10.00 8.30 7.24
CA ARG A 178 9.20 9.53 7.15
C ARG A 178 9.93 10.71 7.79
N LEU A 179 10.43 10.53 9.02
CA LEU A 179 11.16 11.58 9.74
C LEU A 179 12.50 11.91 9.06
N ALA A 180 13.22 10.90 8.59
CA ALA A 180 14.50 11.09 7.89
C ALA A 180 14.34 11.81 6.55
N LEU A 181 13.22 11.61 5.84
CA LEU A 181 12.87 12.31 4.60
C LEU A 181 12.46 13.76 4.86
N ALA A 182 11.68 14.02 5.92
CA ALA A 182 11.25 15.37 6.28
C ALA A 182 12.41 16.26 6.76
N HIS A 183 13.44 15.67 7.38
CA HIS A 183 14.57 16.40 7.95
C HIS A 183 15.92 15.94 7.36
N PRO A 184 16.20 16.15 6.06
CA PRO A 184 17.43 15.68 5.41
C PRO A 184 18.70 16.32 5.98
N GLN A 185 18.59 17.47 6.64
CA GLN A 185 19.68 18.17 7.34
C GLN A 185 20.11 17.50 8.66
N VAL A 186 19.29 16.61 9.23
CA VAL A 186 19.60 15.91 10.49
C VAL A 186 20.23 14.56 10.18
N ALA A 187 21.24 14.18 10.95
CA ALA A 187 21.86 12.86 10.89
C ALA A 187 20.98 11.83 11.60
N PHE A 188 20.64 10.73 10.92
CA PHE A 188 19.81 9.66 11.49
C PHE A 188 20.54 8.32 11.45
N GLN A 189 20.49 7.57 12.55
CA GLN A 189 20.98 6.19 12.60
C GLN A 189 19.92 5.27 13.17
N LEU A 190 19.73 4.10 12.56
CA LEU A 190 18.87 3.02 13.07
C LEU A 190 19.68 1.74 13.21
N LYS A 191 19.76 1.24 14.44
CA LYS A 191 20.34 -0.07 14.76
C LYS A 191 19.26 -0.99 15.30
N HIS A 192 19.13 -2.19 14.73
CA HIS A 192 18.24 -3.24 15.22
C HIS A 192 19.07 -4.40 15.72
N ASP A 193 18.89 -4.74 17.00
CA ASP A 193 19.74 -5.67 17.74
C ASP A 193 21.23 -5.27 17.62
N GLU A 194 22.04 -6.02 16.87
CA GLU A 194 23.44 -5.71 16.60
C GLU A 194 23.70 -5.16 15.19
N GLU A 195 22.69 -5.15 14.32
CA GLU A 195 22.82 -4.77 12.90
C GLU A 195 22.50 -3.29 12.66
N LEU A 196 23.37 -2.61 11.91
CA LEU A 196 23.16 -1.23 11.48
C LEU A 196 22.29 -1.19 10.21
N ILE A 197 21.00 -0.88 10.39
CA ILE A 197 20.03 -0.81 9.28
C ILE A 197 20.18 0.50 8.52
N TYR A 198 20.29 1.65 9.19
CA TYR A 198 20.47 2.93 8.51
C TYR A 198 21.57 3.75 9.15
N ASP A 199 22.40 4.35 8.29
CA ASP A 199 23.36 5.39 8.64
C ASP A 199 23.23 6.52 7.62
N LEU A 200 22.55 7.59 8.03
CA LEU A 200 22.07 8.66 7.17
C LEU A 200 22.73 9.98 7.62
N PRO A 201 23.90 10.36 7.08
CA PRO A 201 24.54 11.63 7.41
C PRO A 201 23.70 12.82 6.89
N PRO A 202 23.92 14.05 7.38
CA PRO A 202 23.25 15.25 6.85
C PRO A 202 23.48 15.39 5.34
N ALA A 203 22.41 15.60 4.57
CA ALA A 203 22.49 15.61 3.11
C ALA A 203 21.39 16.49 2.49
N LYS A 204 21.48 16.71 1.18
CA LYS A 204 20.35 17.26 0.40
C LYS A 204 19.26 16.20 0.23
N LEU A 205 18.01 16.62 0.00
CA LEU A 205 16.86 15.72 -0.12
C LEU A 205 17.07 14.61 -1.17
N ASN A 206 17.63 14.93 -2.34
CA ASN A 206 17.92 13.94 -3.39
C ASN A 206 18.90 12.85 -2.90
N GLN A 207 19.96 13.24 -2.21
CA GLN A 207 20.94 12.31 -1.64
C GLN A 207 20.31 11.50 -0.50
N ARG A 208 19.48 12.12 0.34
CA ARG A 208 18.73 11.45 1.42
C ARG A 208 17.82 10.35 0.86
N ILE A 209 17.09 10.63 -0.23
CA ILE A 209 16.25 9.63 -0.92
C ILE A 209 17.09 8.45 -1.38
N VAL A 210 18.23 8.70 -2.03
CA VAL A 210 19.15 7.64 -2.51
C VAL A 210 19.74 6.84 -1.34
N SER A 211 20.06 7.48 -0.21
CA SER A 211 20.57 6.77 0.98
C SER A 211 19.52 5.87 1.64
N ILE A 212 18.23 6.23 1.57
CA ILE A 212 17.13 5.45 2.17
C ILE A 212 16.73 4.28 1.25
N PHE A 213 16.47 4.56 -0.02
CA PHE A 213 15.90 3.57 -0.95
C PHE A 213 16.94 2.89 -1.84
N GLY A 214 18.19 3.33 -1.80
CA GLY A 214 19.32 2.72 -2.49
C GLY A 214 19.73 3.45 -3.77
N LYS A 215 20.87 2.99 -4.34
CA LYS A 215 21.53 3.60 -5.50
C LYS A 215 20.70 3.55 -6.78
N SER A 216 19.70 2.68 -6.89
CA SER A 216 18.83 2.58 -8.07
C SER A 216 18.09 3.89 -8.34
N PHE A 217 17.76 4.67 -7.30
CA PHE A 217 17.08 5.95 -7.45
C PHE A 217 17.98 7.06 -7.99
N GLN A 218 19.29 6.84 -8.04
CA GLN A 218 20.22 7.81 -8.60
C GLN A 218 19.95 7.97 -10.11
N GLY A 219 19.55 9.18 -10.52
CA GLY A 219 19.20 9.48 -11.92
C GLY A 219 17.74 9.17 -12.30
N GLN A 220 16.96 8.55 -11.40
CA GLN A 220 15.52 8.31 -11.60
C GLN A 220 14.63 9.39 -10.97
N LEU A 221 15.23 10.37 -10.28
CA LEU A 221 14.52 11.46 -9.63
C LEU A 221 14.42 12.68 -10.54
N ALA A 222 13.20 13.16 -10.76
CA ALA A 222 12.90 14.43 -11.40
C ALA A 222 12.43 15.44 -10.33
N PRO A 223 13.04 16.63 -10.23
CA PRO A 223 12.59 17.66 -9.31
C PRO A 223 11.17 18.12 -9.67
N CYS A 224 10.34 18.30 -8.65
CA CYS A 224 9.00 18.85 -8.76
C CYS A 224 8.94 20.10 -7.89
N GLN A 225 8.73 21.25 -8.52
CA GLN A 225 8.62 22.52 -7.82
C GLN A 225 7.56 23.38 -8.51
N GLU A 226 6.64 23.92 -7.72
CA GLU A 226 5.60 24.83 -8.17
C GLU A 226 5.26 25.79 -7.01
N GLU A 227 5.12 27.07 -7.30
CA GLU A 227 4.80 28.08 -6.29
C GLU A 227 3.58 28.88 -6.72
N THR A 228 2.55 28.86 -5.90
CA THR A 228 1.30 29.61 -6.11
C THR A 228 1.03 30.50 -4.91
N THR A 229 0.04 31.38 -5.00
CA THR A 229 -0.37 32.25 -3.88
C THR A 229 -0.92 31.47 -2.68
N LEU A 230 -1.42 30.25 -2.89
CA LEU A 230 -2.06 29.43 -1.86
C LEU A 230 -1.09 28.43 -1.24
N VAL A 231 -0.33 27.73 -2.09
CA VAL A 231 0.58 26.66 -1.66
C VAL A 231 1.87 26.68 -2.46
N LYS A 232 2.94 26.24 -1.81
CA LYS A 232 4.23 25.97 -2.44
C LYS A 232 4.53 24.48 -2.37
N ILE A 233 4.81 23.89 -3.53
CA ILE A 233 5.12 22.48 -3.68
C ILE A 233 6.59 22.35 -4.03
N THR A 234 7.30 21.49 -3.30
CA THR A 234 8.70 21.12 -3.61
C THR A 234 8.89 19.63 -3.42
N GLY A 235 9.87 19.01 -4.09
CA GLY A 235 10.14 17.59 -3.92
C GLY A 235 10.70 16.91 -5.16
N TYR A 236 10.51 15.60 -5.22
CA TYR A 236 10.96 14.75 -6.33
C TYR A 236 9.88 13.73 -6.71
N ILE A 237 9.78 13.46 -8.01
CA ILE A 237 8.99 12.37 -8.57
C ILE A 237 9.92 11.38 -9.27
N GLY A 238 9.53 10.10 -9.27
CA GLY A 238 10.22 9.06 -10.03
C GLY A 238 9.84 9.10 -11.50
N ARG A 239 10.76 8.69 -12.37
CA ARG A 239 10.44 8.52 -13.79
C ARG A 239 9.42 7.40 -14.00
N PRO A 240 8.52 7.47 -14.99
CA PRO A 240 7.53 6.43 -15.25
C PRO A 240 8.14 5.02 -15.42
N GLU A 241 9.34 4.91 -15.99
CA GLU A 241 10.05 3.64 -16.18
C GLU A 241 10.53 3.00 -14.87
N SER A 242 10.64 3.80 -13.81
CA SER A 242 11.04 3.34 -12.47
C SER A 242 9.84 2.93 -11.59
N ALA A 243 8.62 2.98 -12.12
CA ALA A 243 7.42 2.62 -11.38
C ALA A 243 7.45 1.15 -10.93
N ARG A 244 7.04 0.90 -9.70
CA ARG A 244 7.05 -0.44 -9.08
C ARG A 244 5.66 -1.06 -9.07
N LYS A 245 5.58 -2.39 -8.94
CA LYS A 245 4.29 -3.08 -8.73
C LYS A 245 3.80 -3.05 -7.29
N THR A 246 4.66 -2.67 -6.33
CA THR A 246 4.26 -2.48 -4.93
C THR A 246 4.03 -1.01 -4.59
N ARG A 247 3.04 -0.74 -3.73
CA ARG A 247 2.84 0.53 -3.05
C ARG A 247 3.75 0.57 -1.83
N GLY A 248 4.46 1.67 -1.63
CA GLY A 248 5.31 1.85 -0.45
C GLY A 248 6.16 3.11 -0.48
N GLU A 249 6.48 3.63 -1.66
CA GLU A 249 7.44 4.72 -1.81
C GLU A 249 6.76 6.03 -2.23
N GLN A 250 5.67 6.35 -1.52
CA GLN A 250 4.77 7.47 -1.82
C GLN A 250 4.62 8.35 -0.60
N PHE A 251 5.25 9.52 -0.63
CA PHE A 251 5.33 10.41 0.52
C PHE A 251 4.81 11.79 0.17
N ILE A 252 3.82 12.24 0.94
CA ILE A 252 3.33 13.61 0.93
C ILE A 252 3.53 14.17 2.33
N PHE A 253 4.20 15.31 2.41
CA PHE A 253 4.41 16.06 3.62
C PHE A 253 3.69 17.39 3.51
N VAL A 254 2.96 17.79 4.56
CA VAL A 254 2.37 19.13 4.68
C VAL A 254 3.02 19.81 5.86
N ASN A 255 3.68 20.94 5.65
CA ASN A 255 4.44 21.66 6.69
C ASN A 255 5.36 20.71 7.49
N GLN A 256 6.13 19.88 6.77
CA GLN A 256 7.04 18.84 7.29
C GLN A 256 6.38 17.64 7.99
N ARG A 257 5.05 17.58 8.07
CA ARG A 257 4.32 16.44 8.63
C ARG A 257 3.91 15.45 7.55
N TYR A 258 4.23 14.18 7.72
CA TYR A 258 3.74 13.13 6.82
C TYR A 258 2.22 13.02 6.90
N ILE A 259 1.56 13.00 5.74
CA ILE A 259 0.12 12.79 5.63
C ILE A 259 -0.22 11.60 4.75
N ARG A 260 -1.35 10.97 5.06
CA ARG A 260 -1.98 9.97 4.21
C ARG A 260 -3.28 10.54 3.67
N ASN A 261 -3.23 11.04 2.43
CA ASN A 261 -4.41 11.57 1.75
C ASN A 261 -4.61 10.85 0.40
N ASN A 262 -5.65 10.03 0.32
CA ASN A 262 -5.98 9.28 -0.90
C ASN A 262 -6.35 10.19 -2.07
N TYR A 263 -6.94 11.35 -1.80
CA TYR A 263 -7.33 12.32 -2.81
C TYR A 263 -6.11 13.00 -3.45
N LEU A 264 -5.11 13.38 -2.66
CA LEU A 264 -3.84 13.89 -3.20
C LEU A 264 -3.00 12.80 -3.88
N ASN A 265 -2.99 11.58 -3.35
CA ASN A 265 -2.35 10.44 -4.03
C ASN A 265 -2.99 10.17 -5.40
N HIS A 266 -4.30 10.37 -5.50
CA HIS A 266 -5.03 10.30 -6.77
C HIS A 266 -4.63 11.45 -7.72
N ALA A 267 -4.42 12.69 -7.24
CA ALA A 267 -3.89 13.78 -8.07
C ALA A 267 -2.55 13.39 -8.72
N VAL A 268 -1.61 12.86 -7.92
CA VAL A 268 -0.31 12.43 -8.43
C VAL A 268 -0.49 11.31 -9.44
N THR A 269 -1.25 10.26 -9.12
CA THR A 269 -1.46 9.11 -10.03
C THR A 269 -2.12 9.54 -11.34
N ASN A 270 -3.10 10.44 -11.29
CA ASN A 270 -3.78 10.98 -12.46
C ASN A 270 -2.84 11.84 -13.33
N ALA A 271 -1.87 12.54 -12.75
CA ALA A 271 -0.85 13.24 -13.53
C ALA A 271 0.04 12.29 -14.35
N PHE A 272 0.16 11.02 -13.93
CA PHE A 272 0.89 9.96 -14.63
C PHE A 272 0.01 9.13 -15.59
N GLU A 273 -1.25 9.52 -15.80
CA GLU A 273 -2.18 8.80 -16.69
C GLU A 273 -1.60 8.66 -18.11
N GLY A 274 -1.69 7.45 -18.68
CA GLY A 274 -1.16 7.13 -20.00
C GLY A 274 0.36 6.88 -20.07
N LEU A 275 1.10 7.11 -18.98
CA LEU A 275 2.57 6.88 -18.91
C LEU A 275 2.93 5.62 -18.11
N LEU A 276 2.10 5.24 -17.15
CA LEU A 276 2.33 4.07 -16.30
C LEU A 276 1.74 2.80 -16.91
N GLN A 277 2.45 1.69 -16.71
CA GLN A 277 1.89 0.37 -16.95
C GLN A 277 0.75 0.07 -15.96
N GLU A 278 -0.20 -0.77 -16.38
CA GLU A 278 -1.31 -1.18 -15.54
C GLU A 278 -0.82 -1.85 -14.24
N GLY A 279 -1.37 -1.40 -13.10
CA GLY A 279 -1.00 -1.89 -11.77
C GLY A 279 0.38 -1.47 -11.27
N SER A 280 1.04 -0.50 -11.92
CA SER A 280 2.29 0.11 -11.43
C SER A 280 2.03 1.41 -10.65
N PHE A 281 2.90 1.71 -9.69
CA PHE A 281 2.82 2.88 -8.83
C PHE A 281 4.08 3.74 -8.98
N PRO A 282 3.93 5.07 -9.15
CA PRO A 282 5.07 5.96 -9.24
C PRO A 282 5.66 6.21 -7.85
N PHE A 283 6.97 6.42 -7.82
CA PHE A 283 7.68 6.96 -6.68
C PHE A 283 7.44 8.47 -6.58
N TYR A 284 7.24 9.00 -5.38
CA TYR A 284 7.28 10.46 -5.16
C TYR A 284 7.53 10.82 -3.69
N VAL A 285 8.20 11.95 -3.50
CA VAL A 285 8.40 12.62 -2.21
C VAL A 285 8.07 14.09 -2.43
N LEU A 286 6.89 14.51 -1.97
CA LEU A 286 6.36 15.87 -2.16
C LEU A 286 6.17 16.57 -0.82
N PHE A 287 6.54 17.85 -0.79
CA PHE A 287 6.38 18.76 0.34
C PHE A 287 5.45 19.88 -0.07
N ILE A 288 4.38 20.06 0.69
CA ILE A 288 3.37 21.10 0.51
C ILE A 288 3.52 22.07 1.69
N GLU A 289 3.95 23.30 1.40
CA GLU A 289 3.98 24.40 2.34
C GLU A 289 2.69 25.22 2.16
N ILE A 290 1.93 25.37 3.25
CA ILE A 290 0.66 26.12 3.31
C ILE A 290 0.57 26.87 4.64
N ASP A 291 -0.09 28.02 4.67
CA ASP A 291 -0.33 28.75 5.93
C ASP A 291 -1.10 27.83 6.91
N PRO A 292 -0.60 27.61 8.14
CA PRO A 292 -1.29 26.83 9.18
C PRO A 292 -2.75 27.23 9.42
N LYS A 293 -3.15 28.46 9.10
CA LYS A 293 -4.55 28.91 9.22
C LYS A 293 -5.51 28.19 8.27
N HIS A 294 -5.01 27.67 7.15
CA HIS A 294 -5.81 27.01 6.11
C HIS A 294 -5.82 25.49 6.22
N ILE A 295 -5.28 24.95 7.31
CA ILE A 295 -5.24 23.53 7.59
C ILE A 295 -5.68 23.24 9.02
N ASP A 296 -6.51 22.22 9.18
CA ASP A 296 -6.81 21.62 10.47
C ASP A 296 -6.05 20.31 10.62
N VAL A 297 -5.15 20.30 11.59
CA VAL A 297 -4.25 19.18 11.87
C VAL A 297 -4.79 18.31 13.02
N ASN A 298 -5.83 18.74 13.74
CA ASN A 298 -6.40 18.03 14.88
C ASN A 298 -7.57 17.11 14.49
N VAL A 299 -7.51 16.50 13.31
CA VAL A 299 -8.59 15.63 12.77
C VAL A 299 -8.50 14.20 13.32
N HIS A 300 -7.29 13.63 13.40
CA HIS A 300 -7.09 12.23 13.80
C HIS A 300 -6.07 12.11 14.95
N PRO A 301 -6.20 11.16 15.90
CA PRO A 301 -5.27 10.98 17.02
C PRO A 301 -3.80 10.81 16.63
N THR A 302 -3.51 10.09 15.55
CA THR A 302 -2.14 9.89 15.01
C THR A 302 -1.63 11.07 14.18
N LYS A 303 -2.46 12.10 13.95
CA LYS A 303 -2.14 13.31 13.16
C LYS A 303 -1.67 13.04 11.72
N THR A 304 -1.99 11.88 11.16
CA THR A 304 -1.65 11.50 9.78
C THR A 304 -2.65 12.02 8.75
N GLU A 305 -3.78 12.55 9.20
CA GLU A 305 -4.83 13.13 8.37
C GLU A 305 -4.93 14.63 8.68
N ILE A 306 -5.01 15.43 7.63
CA ILE A 306 -5.13 16.88 7.70
C ILE A 306 -6.31 17.27 6.81
N LYS A 307 -7.12 18.20 7.29
CA LYS A 307 -8.21 18.78 6.51
C LYS A 307 -7.78 20.15 5.98
N PHE A 308 -7.94 20.36 4.68
CA PHE A 308 -7.67 21.64 4.03
C PHE A 308 -8.96 22.46 3.95
N ASP A 309 -8.83 23.79 4.04
CA ASP A 309 -9.96 24.70 3.78
C ASP A 309 -10.46 24.56 2.32
N ASP A 310 -9.53 24.56 1.35
CA ASP A 310 -9.81 24.36 -0.07
C ASP A 310 -8.99 23.19 -0.64
N GLU A 311 -9.51 21.97 -0.42
CA GLU A 311 -8.85 20.75 -0.89
C GLU A 311 -8.80 20.64 -2.42
N ARG A 312 -9.74 21.27 -3.15
CA ARG A 312 -9.79 21.24 -4.62
C ARG A 312 -8.68 22.08 -5.24
N ALA A 313 -8.42 23.27 -4.67
CA ALA A 313 -7.31 24.09 -5.09
C ALA A 313 -5.97 23.36 -4.90
N VAL A 314 -5.75 22.76 -3.73
CA VAL A 314 -4.53 21.99 -3.45
C VAL A 314 -4.37 20.81 -4.42
N TYR A 315 -5.46 20.08 -4.70
CA TYR A 315 -5.46 19.00 -5.70
C TYR A 315 -5.00 19.50 -7.08
N GLY A 316 -5.56 20.62 -7.55
CA GLY A 316 -5.23 21.20 -8.85
C GLY A 316 -3.76 21.60 -8.95
N VAL A 317 -3.21 22.22 -7.90
CA VAL A 317 -1.80 22.63 -7.87
C VAL A 317 -0.86 21.41 -7.81
N VAL A 318 -1.19 20.39 -7.02
CA VAL A 318 -0.40 19.13 -6.97
C VAL A 318 -0.38 18.45 -8.34
N TRP A 319 -1.54 18.31 -8.99
CA TRP A 319 -1.64 17.70 -10.31
C TRP A 319 -0.85 18.49 -11.35
N ALA A 320 -0.97 19.82 -11.38
CA ALA A 320 -0.25 20.68 -12.30
C ALA A 320 1.27 20.59 -12.10
N ALA A 321 1.74 20.67 -10.85
CA ALA A 321 3.16 20.57 -10.49
C ALA A 321 3.79 19.26 -10.97
N VAL A 322 3.11 18.13 -10.74
CA VAL A 322 3.58 16.81 -11.18
C VAL A 322 3.56 16.71 -12.70
N LYS A 323 2.51 17.19 -13.36
CA LYS A 323 2.39 17.13 -14.83
C LYS A 323 3.45 17.99 -15.52
N GLN A 324 3.77 19.16 -14.94
CA GLN A 324 4.84 20.03 -15.40
C GLN A 324 6.22 19.40 -15.20
N ALA A 325 6.46 18.76 -14.05
CA ALA A 325 7.71 18.05 -13.80
C ALA A 325 7.92 16.89 -14.79
N LEU A 326 6.87 16.14 -15.12
CA LEU A 326 6.92 15.09 -16.15
C LEU A 326 7.23 15.64 -17.54
N SER A 327 6.59 16.76 -17.92
CA SER A 327 6.78 17.39 -19.23
C SER A 327 8.17 18.01 -19.38
N THR A 328 8.64 18.73 -18.35
CA THR A 328 9.93 19.46 -18.38
C THR A 328 11.12 18.51 -18.47
N HIS A 329 11.02 17.34 -17.84
CA HIS A 329 12.08 16.34 -17.86
C HIS A 329 11.96 15.33 -19.01
N ASN A 330 11.11 15.61 -20.02
CA ASN A 330 10.90 14.78 -21.21
C ASN A 330 10.49 13.34 -20.85
N LEU A 331 9.77 13.18 -19.75
CA LEU A 331 9.27 11.90 -19.24
C LEU A 331 7.90 11.54 -19.85
N ALA A 332 7.39 12.40 -20.73
CA ALA A 332 6.22 12.21 -21.57
C ALA A 332 6.53 12.79 -22.97
N PRO A 333 6.03 12.18 -24.06
CA PRO A 333 6.12 12.81 -25.38
C PRO A 333 5.47 14.20 -25.33
N ALA A 334 6.15 15.20 -25.90
CA ALA A 334 5.75 16.60 -25.81
C ALA A 334 4.29 16.79 -26.24
N ILE A 335 3.44 17.19 -25.28
CA ILE A 335 2.07 17.61 -25.58
C ILE A 335 2.15 19.04 -26.12
N ASP A 336 1.61 19.26 -27.32
CA ASP A 336 1.49 20.57 -27.94
C ASP A 336 0.46 21.43 -27.17
N PHE A 337 0.96 22.41 -26.41
CA PHE A 337 0.17 23.29 -25.55
C PHE A 337 -0.67 24.33 -26.31
N LYS A 338 -0.74 24.28 -27.65
CA LYS A 338 -1.56 25.22 -28.44
C LYS A 338 -3.06 24.89 -28.45
N ALA A 339 -3.49 23.72 -27.97
CA ALA A 339 -4.88 23.27 -28.11
C ALA A 339 -5.82 23.64 -26.94
N ASP A 340 -5.33 23.89 -25.72
CA ASP A 340 -6.18 24.03 -24.51
C ASP A 340 -6.06 25.39 -23.80
N VAL A 341 -6.01 26.49 -24.56
CA VAL A 341 -6.07 27.85 -24.00
C VAL A 341 -7.52 28.28 -23.64
N ASN A 342 -8.51 27.44 -23.92
CA ASN A 342 -9.93 27.78 -23.70
C ASN A 342 -10.47 27.51 -22.28
N LEU A 343 -9.68 26.96 -21.35
CA LEU A 343 -10.14 26.84 -19.94
C LEU A 343 -9.99 28.14 -19.15
N VAL A 344 -8.97 28.96 -19.43
CA VAL A 344 -8.74 30.21 -18.71
C VAL A 344 -9.71 31.31 -19.14
N GLY A 345 -10.16 31.28 -20.40
CA GLY A 345 -11.14 32.23 -20.93
C GLY A 345 -12.56 32.08 -20.36
N LYS A 346 -12.94 30.89 -19.87
CA LYS A 346 -14.28 30.62 -19.31
C LYS A 346 -14.43 30.96 -17.83
N LEU A 347 -13.33 31.20 -17.10
CA LEU A 347 -13.36 31.56 -15.68
C LEU A 347 -13.50 33.08 -15.43
N ASN A 348 -13.42 33.90 -16.48
CA ASN A 348 -13.39 35.36 -16.37
C ASN A 348 -14.68 36.08 -16.82
N GLN A 349 -15.79 35.35 -17.00
CA GLN A 349 -17.10 35.98 -17.19
C GLN A 349 -17.84 36.09 -15.85
N GLN A 350 -18.03 37.34 -15.41
CA GLN A 350 -18.94 37.68 -14.32
C GLN A 350 -20.32 37.10 -14.58
N LEU A 351 -20.74 36.16 -13.74
CA LEU A 351 -22.09 35.61 -13.72
C LEU A 351 -23.05 36.66 -13.14
N THR A 352 -23.75 37.38 -14.00
CA THR A 352 -24.96 38.12 -13.62
C THR A 352 -26.11 37.15 -13.40
N LYS A 353 -26.72 37.24 -12.22
CA LYS A 353 -27.95 36.55 -11.81
C LYS A 353 -29.10 36.97 -12.72
N GLU A 354 -29.34 36.26 -13.83
CA GLU A 354 -30.61 36.22 -14.58
C GLU A 354 -30.43 35.36 -15.84
N GLN A 355 -30.33 34.04 -15.66
CA GLN A 355 -30.58 33.03 -16.69
C GLN A 355 -30.52 31.64 -16.02
N TYR A 356 -31.52 31.39 -15.18
CA TYR A 356 -31.90 30.04 -14.79
C TYR A 356 -33.25 29.79 -15.45
N VAL A 357 -33.40 28.61 -16.06
CA VAL A 357 -34.49 28.13 -16.93
C VAL A 357 -34.14 28.34 -18.41
N ASP A 358 -33.33 27.42 -18.99
CA ASP A 358 -33.73 26.55 -20.12
C ASP A 358 -32.51 25.79 -20.73
N GLU A 359 -31.74 25.05 -19.93
CA GLU A 359 -30.70 24.12 -20.43
C GLU A 359 -30.73 22.78 -19.67
N GLN A 360 -31.93 22.26 -19.41
CA GLN A 360 -32.13 20.83 -19.25
C GLN A 360 -32.95 20.38 -20.46
N PHE A 361 -32.42 19.42 -21.23
CA PHE A 361 -32.95 18.88 -22.49
C PHE A 361 -32.60 19.65 -23.78
N SER A 362 -31.32 19.69 -24.16
CA SER A 362 -30.89 19.37 -25.54
C SER A 362 -29.39 19.63 -25.73
N ASN A 363 -28.65 18.57 -26.05
CA ASN A 363 -27.41 18.52 -26.87
C ASN A 363 -26.83 17.13 -26.68
N SER A 364 -27.48 16.10 -27.22
CA SER A 364 -27.28 15.62 -28.60
C SER A 364 -25.83 15.20 -28.86
N LEU A 365 -25.55 13.97 -28.46
CA LEU A 365 -24.81 13.02 -29.28
C LEU A 365 -25.11 13.26 -30.76
N THR A 366 -24.15 13.77 -31.53
CA THR A 366 -24.09 13.47 -32.97
C THR A 366 -22.73 13.77 -33.60
N ARG A 367 -22.24 12.71 -34.26
CA ARG A 367 -21.68 12.73 -35.63
C ARG A 367 -20.35 13.42 -35.87
N SER A 368 -19.26 12.80 -35.41
CA SER A 368 -17.97 12.92 -36.11
C SER A 368 -17.24 11.60 -36.37
N ASN A 369 -17.57 10.50 -35.69
CA ASN A 369 -16.83 9.23 -35.84
C ASN A 369 -17.46 8.16 -36.75
N LEU A 370 -18.61 8.41 -37.36
CA LEU A 370 -19.25 7.45 -38.30
C LEU A 370 -18.77 7.59 -39.75
N LYS A 371 -18.29 8.77 -40.17
CA LYS A 371 -17.83 9.01 -41.55
C LYS A 371 -16.45 8.42 -41.87
N ASN A 372 -15.64 8.09 -40.86
CA ASN A 372 -14.31 7.51 -41.05
C ASN A 372 -14.33 5.97 -41.15
N TRP A 373 -15.44 5.33 -40.78
CA TRP A 373 -15.60 3.87 -40.89
C TRP A 373 -16.19 3.44 -42.24
N GLU A 374 -17.01 4.27 -42.89
CA GLU A 374 -17.54 4.00 -44.23
C GLU A 374 -16.44 4.04 -45.32
N THR A 375 -15.41 4.86 -45.15
CA THR A 375 -14.27 4.96 -46.08
C THR A 375 -13.29 3.79 -46.02
N LEU A 376 -13.37 2.95 -44.98
CA LEU A 376 -12.52 1.76 -44.81
C LEU A 376 -13.14 0.49 -45.43
N PHE A 377 -14.45 0.51 -45.73
CA PHE A 377 -15.17 -0.61 -46.35
C PHE A 377 -15.50 -0.39 -47.84
N GLU A 378 -15.20 0.78 -48.40
CA GLU A 378 -15.44 1.08 -49.83
C GLU A 378 -14.31 0.61 -50.78
N ASN A 379 -13.24 -0.01 -50.28
CA ASN A 379 -12.06 -0.38 -51.08
C ASN A 379 -11.79 -1.89 -51.23
N GLU A 380 -12.83 -2.72 -51.28
CA GLU A 380 -12.74 -4.08 -51.86
C GLU A 380 -13.88 -4.34 -52.86
N SER A 381 -13.73 -3.74 -54.04
CA SER A 381 -14.41 -4.23 -55.24
C SER A 381 -13.81 -5.58 -55.60
N THR A 382 -14.61 -6.61 -55.39
CA THR A 382 -14.42 -7.96 -55.91
C THR A 382 -14.31 -7.99 -57.44
N SER A 383 -13.73 -9.08 -57.94
CA SER A 383 -13.75 -9.59 -59.33
C SER A 383 -12.52 -9.29 -60.22
N LYS A 384 -11.52 -10.16 -60.10
CA LYS A 384 -10.94 -10.97 -61.20
C LYS A 384 -9.89 -11.91 -60.60
N LEU A 385 -9.81 -13.13 -61.11
CA LEU A 385 -9.04 -14.29 -60.63
C LEU A 385 -9.70 -15.10 -59.51
N PHE A 386 -10.57 -16.04 -59.88
CA PHE A 386 -10.47 -17.47 -59.53
C PHE A 386 -11.72 -18.18 -60.06
N GLN A 387 -11.72 -18.45 -61.37
CA GLN A 387 -12.49 -19.54 -61.96
C GLN A 387 -11.49 -20.52 -62.58
N LYS A 388 -11.78 -21.81 -62.40
CA LYS A 388 -11.07 -23.02 -62.84
C LYS A 388 -9.82 -23.40 -62.04
N ALA A 389 -9.97 -24.44 -61.22
CA ALA A 389 -9.45 -25.77 -61.57
C ALA A 389 -9.98 -26.79 -60.55
N GLY A 390 -10.80 -27.73 -61.00
CA GLY A 390 -10.99 -28.98 -60.28
C GLY A 390 -9.76 -29.87 -60.51
N SER A 391 -9.27 -30.48 -59.44
CA SER A 391 -8.41 -31.66 -59.53
C SER A 391 -8.63 -32.51 -58.29
N GLU A 392 -9.17 -33.69 -58.53
CA GLU A 392 -9.19 -34.82 -57.61
C GLU A 392 -7.78 -35.10 -57.07
N SER A 393 -7.67 -35.30 -55.77
CA SER A 393 -6.56 -36.05 -55.19
C SER A 393 -7.08 -36.91 -54.05
N THR A 394 -7.24 -38.18 -54.41
CA THR A 394 -7.51 -39.38 -53.62
C THR A 394 -6.75 -39.41 -52.30
N ILE A 395 -7.47 -39.42 -51.17
CA ILE A 395 -6.90 -39.85 -49.89
C ILE A 395 -7.19 -41.34 -49.75
N LEU A 396 -6.15 -42.15 -49.89
CA LEU A 396 -6.15 -43.58 -49.64
C LEU A 396 -6.41 -43.85 -48.15
N ARG A 397 -7.57 -44.44 -47.83
CA ARG A 397 -7.89 -44.95 -46.49
C ARG A 397 -7.67 -46.46 -46.49
N PHE A 398 -6.65 -46.93 -45.78
CA PHE A 398 -6.50 -48.34 -45.46
C PHE A 398 -7.51 -48.70 -44.36
N GLU A 399 -8.47 -49.55 -44.66
CA GLU A 399 -9.31 -50.19 -43.65
C GLU A 399 -8.55 -51.37 -43.06
N SER A 400 -8.27 -51.30 -41.75
CA SER A 400 -7.82 -52.45 -40.98
C SER A 400 -8.97 -52.90 -40.09
N ALA A 401 -9.52 -54.06 -40.44
CA ALA A 401 -10.56 -54.75 -39.70
C ALA A 401 -9.96 -55.45 -38.49
N LEU A 402 -10.20 -54.93 -37.29
CA LEU A 402 -10.14 -55.68 -36.03
C LEU A 402 -10.77 -54.85 -34.91
N ASN A 403 -12.08 -54.96 -34.79
CA ASN A 403 -12.77 -55.36 -33.55
C ASN A 403 -14.28 -55.39 -33.81
N LYS A 404 -14.79 -56.60 -34.05
CA LYS A 404 -16.19 -56.95 -33.82
C LYS A 404 -16.22 -57.60 -32.43
N ALA A 405 -16.71 -56.87 -31.45
CA ALA A 405 -17.25 -57.43 -30.22
C ALA A 405 -18.34 -56.45 -29.77
N GLU A 406 -19.55 -56.97 -29.62
CA GLU A 406 -20.70 -56.28 -29.07
C GLU A 406 -20.39 -55.87 -27.63
N ASP A 407 -20.41 -54.57 -27.35
CA ASP A 407 -20.67 -54.02 -26.03
C ASP A 407 -21.37 -52.67 -26.22
N GLU A 408 -22.38 -52.44 -25.39
CA GLU A 408 -23.27 -51.29 -25.41
C GLU A 408 -22.49 -49.96 -25.30
N GLU A 409 -22.18 -49.32 -26.42
CA GLU A 409 -21.74 -47.93 -26.43
C GLU A 409 -22.93 -47.01 -26.11
N LYS A 410 -23.06 -46.69 -24.82
CA LYS A 410 -23.61 -45.39 -24.41
C LYS A 410 -22.84 -44.31 -25.15
N VAL A 411 -23.52 -43.64 -26.07
CA VAL A 411 -23.12 -42.34 -26.61
C VAL A 411 -22.62 -41.46 -25.47
N PRO A 412 -21.38 -40.93 -25.49
CA PRO A 412 -20.99 -39.91 -24.54
C PRO A 412 -21.85 -38.67 -24.83
N GLU A 413 -22.71 -38.28 -23.90
CA GLU A 413 -23.37 -36.98 -23.91
C GLU A 413 -22.32 -35.87 -23.82
N GLU A 414 -21.75 -35.45 -24.95
CA GLU A 414 -21.02 -34.18 -25.08
C GLU A 414 -22.01 -33.01 -24.96
N GLN A 415 -22.54 -32.76 -23.76
CA GLN A 415 -23.47 -31.66 -23.53
C GLN A 415 -22.73 -30.36 -23.17
N GLY A 416 -22.61 -29.50 -24.18
CA GLY A 416 -23.11 -28.11 -24.08
C GLY A 416 -22.37 -27.13 -23.18
N LEU A 417 -21.04 -27.27 -23.01
CA LEU A 417 -20.22 -26.23 -22.38
C LEU A 417 -19.75 -25.24 -23.45
N PHE A 418 -20.17 -23.98 -23.33
CA PHE A 418 -19.66 -22.91 -24.18
C PHE A 418 -19.40 -21.63 -23.40
N GLN A 419 -18.51 -20.82 -23.93
CA GLN A 419 -18.17 -19.52 -23.35
C GLN A 419 -19.07 -18.42 -23.95
N PHE A 420 -19.73 -17.65 -23.09
CA PHE A 420 -20.54 -16.50 -23.47
C PHE A 420 -19.79 -15.19 -23.17
N GLN A 421 -19.71 -14.32 -24.18
CA GLN A 421 -19.05 -13.01 -24.13
C GLN A 421 -17.61 -13.00 -23.57
N GLN A 422 -16.89 -14.13 -23.65
CA GLN A 422 -15.54 -14.28 -23.08
C GLN A 422 -15.47 -14.00 -21.56
N LYS A 423 -16.61 -14.12 -20.86
CA LYS A 423 -16.72 -13.82 -19.42
C LYS A 423 -17.42 -14.93 -18.63
N TYR A 424 -18.42 -15.57 -19.24
CA TYR A 424 -19.25 -16.56 -18.59
C TYR A 424 -19.11 -17.91 -19.27
N ILE A 425 -19.19 -18.98 -18.49
CA ILE A 425 -19.32 -20.35 -18.99
C ILE A 425 -20.76 -20.78 -18.77
N VAL A 426 -21.40 -21.26 -19.82
CA VAL A 426 -22.81 -21.68 -19.78
C VAL A 426 -22.87 -23.19 -19.91
N ARG A 427 -23.69 -23.81 -19.06
CA ARG A 427 -23.95 -25.26 -19.03
C ARG A 427 -25.44 -25.52 -18.90
N ALA A 428 -25.98 -26.41 -19.73
CA ALA A 428 -27.32 -26.95 -19.53
C ALA A 428 -27.34 -27.93 -18.33
N SER A 429 -28.32 -27.78 -17.45
CA SER A 429 -28.58 -28.66 -16.31
C SER A 429 -30.02 -29.18 -16.37
N LYS A 430 -30.32 -30.26 -15.65
CA LYS A 430 -31.69 -30.80 -15.53
C LYS A 430 -32.69 -29.80 -14.95
N THR A 431 -32.21 -28.86 -14.15
CA THR A 431 -33.03 -27.83 -13.49
C THR A 431 -33.11 -26.51 -14.26
N GLY A 432 -32.35 -26.35 -15.35
CA GLY A 432 -32.33 -25.13 -16.15
C GLY A 432 -30.93 -24.77 -16.68
N LEU A 433 -30.69 -23.50 -16.97
CA LEU A 433 -29.44 -23.00 -17.55
C LEU A 433 -28.51 -22.47 -16.46
N MET A 434 -27.34 -23.07 -16.30
CA MET A 434 -26.34 -22.63 -15.33
C MET A 434 -25.35 -21.67 -15.99
N ILE A 435 -25.15 -20.52 -15.37
CA ILE A 435 -24.19 -19.50 -15.80
C ILE A 435 -23.12 -19.39 -14.71
N ILE A 436 -21.89 -19.66 -15.11
CA ILE A 436 -20.70 -19.68 -14.25
C ILE A 436 -19.84 -18.47 -14.62
N ASP A 437 -19.47 -17.65 -13.65
CA ASP A 437 -18.47 -16.59 -13.84
C ASP A 437 -17.09 -17.24 -13.96
N GLN A 438 -16.45 -17.11 -15.13
CA GLN A 438 -15.20 -17.82 -15.41
C GLN A 438 -14.07 -17.45 -14.45
N GLN A 439 -13.99 -16.16 -14.09
CA GLN A 439 -12.90 -15.66 -13.26
C GLN A 439 -13.14 -16.05 -11.81
N ALA A 440 -14.35 -15.81 -11.29
CA ALA A 440 -14.68 -16.15 -9.91
C ALA A 440 -14.60 -17.67 -9.67
N ALA A 441 -15.04 -18.48 -10.63
CA ALA A 441 -14.91 -19.92 -10.57
C ALA A 441 -13.45 -20.36 -10.54
N HIS A 442 -12.63 -19.87 -11.48
CA HIS A 442 -11.23 -20.26 -11.52
C HIS A 442 -10.45 -19.79 -10.28
N GLU A 443 -10.74 -18.59 -9.76
CA GLU A 443 -10.18 -18.10 -8.49
C GLU A 443 -10.50 -19.05 -7.33
N ARG A 444 -11.75 -19.57 -7.23
CA ARG A 444 -12.13 -20.55 -6.19
C ARG A 444 -11.36 -21.86 -6.33
N VAL A 445 -11.26 -22.40 -7.55
CA VAL A 445 -10.54 -23.65 -7.82
C VAL A 445 -9.07 -23.52 -7.43
N LEU A 446 -8.43 -22.44 -7.86
CA LEU A 446 -7.02 -22.17 -7.54
C LEU A 446 -6.80 -21.98 -6.04
N PHE A 447 -7.69 -21.25 -5.37
CA PHE A 447 -7.61 -20.99 -3.94
C PHE A 447 -7.63 -22.29 -3.11
N GLU A 448 -8.59 -23.19 -3.36
CA GLU A 448 -8.65 -24.47 -2.65
C GLU A 448 -7.44 -25.36 -2.97
N ARG A 449 -6.97 -25.33 -4.23
CA ARG A 449 -5.76 -26.05 -4.64
C ARG A 449 -4.51 -25.56 -3.91
N TYR A 450 -4.33 -24.24 -3.78
CA TYR A 450 -3.19 -23.66 -3.07
C TYR A 450 -3.25 -23.91 -1.56
N LEU A 451 -4.44 -23.87 -0.96
CA LEU A 451 -4.65 -24.27 0.44
C LEU A 451 -4.29 -25.74 0.68
N ALA A 452 -4.68 -26.64 -0.22
CA ALA A 452 -4.33 -28.05 -0.13
C ALA A 452 -2.81 -28.26 -0.23
N ARG A 453 -2.12 -27.54 -1.13
CA ARG A 453 -0.66 -27.59 -1.28
C ARG A 453 0.08 -27.11 -0.02
N GLN A 454 -0.37 -26.01 0.59
CA GLN A 454 0.25 -25.50 1.83
C GLN A 454 0.13 -26.49 3.00
N LYS A 455 -0.93 -27.30 3.07
CA LYS A 455 -1.05 -28.35 4.12
C LYS A 455 -0.05 -29.49 3.95
N GLY A 456 0.42 -29.75 2.74
CA GLY A 456 1.36 -30.84 2.43
C GLY A 456 2.84 -30.50 2.62
N ASN A 457 3.19 -29.27 3.02
CA ASN A 457 4.57 -28.77 3.22
C ASN A 457 5.56 -28.91 2.04
N ALA A 458 5.12 -29.39 0.88
CA ALA A 458 5.95 -29.54 -0.32
C ALA A 458 5.28 -28.86 -1.53
N GLY A 459 5.38 -27.53 -1.59
CA GLY A 459 4.99 -26.78 -2.78
C GLY A 459 5.91 -27.09 -3.95
N ASN A 460 5.38 -27.68 -5.01
CA ASN A 460 6.11 -27.90 -6.27
C ASN A 460 6.49 -26.55 -6.88
N SER A 461 7.79 -26.31 -6.98
CA SER A 461 8.39 -25.11 -7.56
C SER A 461 8.94 -25.40 -8.95
N GLN A 462 8.66 -24.54 -9.91
CA GLN A 462 9.32 -24.53 -11.21
C GLN A 462 10.59 -23.67 -11.07
N GLN A 463 11.76 -24.29 -11.23
CA GLN A 463 13.03 -23.56 -11.22
C GLN A 463 13.13 -22.65 -12.43
N SER A 464 13.59 -21.43 -12.17
CA SER A 464 13.78 -20.40 -13.19
C SER A 464 15.11 -20.65 -13.87
N LEU A 465 15.11 -20.69 -15.21
CA LEU A 465 16.36 -20.85 -15.99
C LEU A 465 17.31 -19.67 -15.79
N PHE A 466 16.74 -18.46 -15.61
CA PHE A 466 17.47 -17.23 -15.32
C PHE A 466 16.88 -16.58 -14.07
N PRO A 467 17.46 -16.83 -12.88
CA PRO A 467 16.98 -16.20 -11.65
C PRO A 467 16.94 -14.68 -11.77
N GLN A 468 15.84 -14.08 -11.30
CA GLN A 468 15.61 -12.64 -11.38
C GLN A 468 15.85 -12.00 -10.01
N THR A 469 16.62 -10.91 -9.99
CA THR A 469 16.78 -10.11 -8.77
C THR A 469 15.59 -9.18 -8.60
N VAL A 470 14.87 -9.34 -7.50
CA VAL A 470 13.76 -8.48 -7.09
C VAL A 470 14.25 -7.54 -6.01
N THR A 471 14.22 -6.24 -6.30
CA THR A 471 14.53 -5.20 -5.30
C THR A 471 13.24 -4.78 -4.63
N LEU A 472 13.19 -4.81 -3.32
CA LEU A 472 12.02 -4.49 -2.52
C LEU A 472 12.28 -3.23 -1.70
N SER A 473 11.21 -2.56 -1.28
CA SER A 473 11.31 -1.56 -0.21
C SER A 473 11.73 -2.27 1.09
N ALA A 474 12.36 -1.56 2.02
CA ALA A 474 12.77 -2.16 3.31
C ALA A 474 11.57 -2.78 4.06
N SER A 475 10.40 -2.16 3.94
CA SER A 475 9.14 -2.64 4.50
C SER A 475 8.62 -3.92 3.83
N ASP A 476 8.69 -4.00 2.49
CA ASP A 476 8.27 -5.18 1.74
C ASP A 476 9.27 -6.33 1.91
N TYR A 477 10.56 -6.02 2.03
CA TYR A 477 11.61 -6.99 2.31
C TYR A 477 11.40 -7.66 3.68
N ALA A 478 11.18 -6.86 4.72
CA ALA A 478 10.88 -7.39 6.06
C ALA A 478 9.63 -8.28 6.06
N LEU A 479 8.59 -7.89 5.31
CA LEU A 479 7.39 -8.71 5.13
C LEU A 479 7.71 -10.03 4.39
N ALA A 480 8.46 -9.98 3.29
CA ALA A 480 8.79 -11.17 2.51
C ALA A 480 9.60 -12.21 3.32
N MET A 481 10.50 -11.74 4.19
CA MET A 481 11.25 -12.61 5.11
C MET A 481 10.36 -13.22 6.20
N GLU A 482 9.33 -12.50 6.66
CA GLU A 482 8.38 -13.01 7.66
C GLU A 482 7.58 -14.20 7.14
N ILE A 483 7.07 -14.10 5.91
CA ILE A 483 6.22 -15.10 5.29
C ILE A 483 7.00 -16.07 4.40
N GLU A 484 8.32 -16.17 4.59
CA GLU A 484 9.21 -16.99 3.76
C GLU A 484 8.76 -18.45 3.74
N GLN A 485 8.42 -19.02 4.90
CA GLN A 485 8.00 -20.41 5.01
C GLN A 485 6.70 -20.66 4.22
N GLU A 486 5.73 -19.77 4.31
CA GLU A 486 4.47 -19.86 3.56
C GLU A 486 4.66 -19.64 2.06
N LEU A 487 5.56 -18.74 1.65
CA LEU A 487 5.95 -18.56 0.25
C LEU A 487 6.61 -19.83 -0.30
N PHE A 488 7.47 -20.47 0.48
CA PHE A 488 8.11 -21.74 0.11
C PHE A 488 7.09 -22.88 0.04
N ALA A 489 6.12 -22.93 0.95
CA ALA A 489 5.02 -23.90 0.91
C ALA A 489 4.11 -23.72 -0.32
N LEU A 490 4.01 -22.50 -0.87
CA LEU A 490 3.31 -22.24 -2.13
C LEU A 490 4.11 -22.63 -3.39
N GLY A 491 5.42 -22.77 -3.27
CA GLY A 491 6.32 -23.10 -4.38
C GLY A 491 7.18 -21.93 -4.88
N PHE A 492 7.25 -20.80 -4.17
CA PHE A 492 8.30 -19.82 -4.43
C PHE A 492 9.64 -20.32 -3.87
N ARG A 493 10.73 -20.00 -4.55
CA ARG A 493 12.10 -20.20 -4.05
C ARG A 493 12.88 -18.91 -4.31
N PHE A 494 13.54 -18.42 -3.29
CA PHE A 494 14.38 -17.24 -3.40
C PHE A 494 15.49 -17.26 -2.37
N GLU A 495 16.56 -16.53 -2.65
CA GLU A 495 17.71 -16.36 -1.76
C GLU A 495 17.90 -14.87 -1.44
N ILE A 496 18.45 -14.58 -0.27
CA ILE A 496 18.78 -13.21 0.13
C ILE A 496 19.93 -12.70 -0.74
N PHE A 497 19.74 -11.56 -1.39
CA PHE A 497 20.74 -10.95 -2.26
C PHE A 497 20.90 -9.46 -1.95
N GLY A 498 21.88 -9.12 -1.12
CA GLY A 498 22.09 -7.74 -0.68
C GLY A 498 21.12 -7.30 0.41
N LYS A 499 20.98 -5.98 0.62
CA LYS A 499 20.29 -5.43 1.80
C LYS A 499 18.77 -5.48 1.76
N HIS A 500 18.18 -5.19 0.59
CA HIS A 500 16.72 -5.16 0.38
C HIS A 500 16.35 -5.82 -0.95
N ALA A 501 17.09 -6.86 -1.34
CA ALA A 501 16.83 -7.58 -2.58
C ALA A 501 16.89 -9.09 -2.36
N VAL A 502 16.09 -9.80 -3.16
CA VAL A 502 15.99 -11.25 -3.16
C VAL A 502 16.21 -11.75 -4.58
N LEU A 503 16.95 -12.85 -4.72
CA LEU A 503 17.13 -13.54 -5.97
C LEU A 503 16.06 -14.63 -6.08
N VAL A 504 15.04 -14.43 -6.92
CA VAL A 504 13.98 -15.42 -7.12
C VAL A 504 14.51 -16.51 -8.05
N THR A 505 14.66 -17.71 -7.50
CA THR A 505 15.19 -18.89 -8.19
C THR A 505 14.08 -19.82 -8.67
N GLY A 506 12.85 -19.69 -8.16
CA GLY A 506 11.71 -20.50 -8.59
C GLY A 506 10.36 -19.92 -8.23
N ILE A 507 9.35 -20.27 -9.04
CA ILE A 507 7.96 -19.84 -8.90
C ILE A 507 7.02 -21.06 -8.83
N PRO A 508 5.80 -20.92 -8.29
CA PRO A 508 4.82 -22.01 -8.27
C PRO A 508 4.47 -22.49 -9.68
N THR A 509 4.28 -23.80 -9.83
CA THR A 509 3.89 -24.41 -11.12
C THR A 509 2.51 -23.93 -11.59
N GLY A 510 2.39 -23.66 -12.90
CA GLY A 510 1.12 -23.28 -13.54
C GLY A 510 0.73 -21.81 -13.36
N VAL A 511 1.71 -20.93 -13.11
CA VAL A 511 1.52 -19.48 -13.05
C VAL A 511 2.23 -18.84 -14.25
N THR A 512 1.55 -17.90 -14.91
CA THR A 512 2.10 -17.16 -16.06
C THR A 512 2.56 -15.76 -15.64
N GLY A 513 3.68 -15.30 -16.19
CA GLY A 513 4.25 -13.98 -15.93
C GLY A 513 5.75 -14.04 -15.59
N THR A 514 6.40 -12.88 -15.52
CA THR A 514 7.80 -12.79 -15.09
C THR A 514 7.91 -13.03 -13.58
N GLU A 515 9.00 -13.65 -13.13
CA GLU A 515 9.21 -14.01 -11.72
C GLU A 515 9.15 -12.77 -10.82
N LYS A 516 9.78 -11.68 -11.30
CA LYS A 516 9.79 -10.39 -10.61
C LYS A 516 8.38 -9.83 -10.45
N GLU A 517 7.63 -9.72 -11.54
CA GLU A 517 6.28 -9.17 -11.46
C GLU A 517 5.43 -10.02 -10.52
N LEU A 518 5.45 -11.35 -10.67
CA LEU A 518 4.70 -12.30 -9.86
C LEU A 518 4.97 -12.13 -8.37
N PHE A 519 6.24 -12.03 -7.99
CA PHE A 519 6.64 -11.84 -6.61
C PHE A 519 6.18 -10.50 -6.05
N GLU A 520 6.50 -9.38 -6.73
CA GLU A 520 6.16 -8.03 -6.26
C GLU A 520 4.65 -7.85 -6.09
N GLY A 521 3.87 -8.18 -7.12
CA GLY A 521 2.41 -8.01 -7.02
C GLY A 521 1.73 -9.07 -6.14
N LEU A 522 2.36 -10.20 -5.82
CA LEU A 522 1.85 -11.09 -4.76
C LEU A 522 1.95 -10.40 -3.41
N ILE A 523 3.10 -9.80 -3.11
CA ILE A 523 3.30 -9.02 -1.88
C ILE A 523 2.29 -7.86 -1.83
N GLU A 524 2.09 -7.15 -2.92
CA GLU A 524 1.11 -6.07 -2.99
C GLU A 524 -0.33 -6.56 -2.74
N GLN A 525 -0.73 -7.65 -3.40
CA GLN A 525 -2.06 -8.22 -3.24
C GLN A 525 -2.28 -8.75 -1.82
N PHE A 526 -1.26 -9.36 -1.21
CA PHE A 526 -1.28 -9.78 0.19
C PHE A 526 -1.52 -8.60 1.13
N LYS A 527 -0.80 -7.48 0.95
CA LYS A 527 -0.99 -6.26 1.74
C LYS A 527 -2.41 -5.70 1.60
N LYS A 528 -2.95 -5.66 0.37
CA LYS A 528 -4.31 -5.20 0.10
C LYS A 528 -5.36 -6.05 0.81
N ASN A 529 -5.27 -7.36 0.65
CA ASN A 529 -6.18 -8.30 1.29
C ASN A 529 -6.09 -8.25 2.82
N GLN A 530 -4.89 -8.05 3.39
CA GLN A 530 -4.70 -7.93 4.83
C GLN A 530 -5.40 -6.68 5.39
N ALA A 531 -5.43 -5.58 4.62
CA ALA A 531 -6.13 -4.37 4.98
C ALA A 531 -7.67 -4.49 4.86
N GLU A 532 -8.17 -5.21 3.84
CA GLU A 532 -9.60 -5.32 3.55
C GLU A 532 -10.30 -6.45 4.32
N LEU A 533 -9.67 -7.63 4.44
CA LEU A 533 -10.33 -8.88 4.85
C LEU A 533 -9.82 -9.48 6.17
N GLN A 534 -8.68 -9.00 6.69
CA GLN A 534 -8.03 -9.49 7.92
C GLN A 534 -7.90 -11.03 7.99
N LEU A 535 -7.61 -11.68 6.85
CA LEU A 535 -7.47 -13.13 6.76
C LEU A 535 -6.20 -13.66 7.45
N PRO A 536 -6.20 -14.94 7.88
CA PRO A 536 -4.98 -15.65 8.26
C PRO A 536 -3.93 -15.60 7.14
N VAL A 537 -2.64 -15.60 7.50
CA VAL A 537 -1.52 -15.44 6.54
C VAL A 537 -1.59 -16.45 5.39
N ARG A 538 -1.85 -17.72 5.71
CA ARG A 538 -1.95 -18.82 4.74
C ARG A 538 -3.05 -18.60 3.71
N ASP A 539 -4.26 -18.33 4.20
CA ASP A 539 -5.44 -18.06 3.38
C ASP A 539 -5.23 -16.82 2.52
N ASN A 540 -4.66 -15.76 3.10
CA ASN A 540 -4.37 -14.53 2.36
C ASN A 540 -3.39 -14.79 1.21
N LEU A 541 -2.31 -15.54 1.44
CA LEU A 541 -1.34 -15.86 0.41
C LEU A 541 -1.92 -16.73 -0.70
N ALA A 542 -2.71 -17.76 -0.33
CA ALA A 542 -3.41 -18.59 -1.30
C ALA A 542 -4.37 -17.75 -2.16
N LEU A 543 -5.08 -16.80 -1.55
CA LEU A 543 -5.99 -15.89 -2.26
C LEU A 543 -5.24 -14.91 -3.17
N ALA A 544 -4.14 -14.32 -2.68
CA ALA A 544 -3.32 -13.40 -3.45
C ALA A 544 -2.76 -14.07 -4.71
N LEU A 545 -2.28 -15.31 -4.58
CA LEU A 545 -1.79 -16.09 -5.70
C LEU A 545 -2.93 -16.53 -6.64
N ALA A 546 -4.08 -16.97 -6.10
CA ALA A 546 -5.24 -17.39 -6.87
C ALA A 546 -5.78 -16.27 -7.77
N ARG A 547 -5.96 -15.05 -7.23
CA ARG A 547 -6.41 -13.89 -8.02
C ARG A 547 -5.44 -13.54 -9.15
N ARG A 548 -4.15 -13.81 -8.96
CA ARG A 548 -3.14 -13.49 -9.96
C ARG A 548 -3.03 -14.55 -11.05
N ALA A 549 -3.09 -15.82 -10.68
CA ALA A 549 -3.03 -16.95 -11.61
C ALA A 549 -4.37 -17.23 -12.30
N ALA A 550 -5.48 -16.70 -11.78
CA ALA A 550 -6.80 -16.89 -12.38
C ALA A 550 -6.93 -16.20 -13.75
N VAL A 551 -7.71 -16.86 -14.59
CA VAL A 551 -8.13 -16.38 -15.92
C VAL A 551 -8.90 -15.08 -15.75
N LYS A 552 -8.51 -14.07 -16.53
CA LYS A 552 -9.14 -12.75 -16.45
C LYS A 552 -10.45 -12.72 -17.22
N SER A 553 -11.38 -11.89 -16.77
CA SER A 553 -12.60 -11.57 -17.52
C SER A 553 -12.23 -11.02 -18.91
N GLY A 554 -12.80 -11.56 -19.98
CA GLY A 554 -12.49 -11.19 -21.38
C GLY A 554 -11.46 -12.09 -22.07
N GLN A 555 -10.86 -13.07 -21.38
CA GLN A 555 -9.97 -14.04 -22.03
C GLN A 555 -10.77 -15.18 -22.67
N LYS A 556 -10.47 -15.52 -23.93
CA LYS A 556 -11.06 -16.70 -24.61
C LYS A 556 -10.41 -17.98 -24.10
N LEU A 557 -11.25 -18.95 -23.73
CA LEU A 557 -10.80 -20.26 -23.22
C LEU A 557 -10.98 -21.35 -24.28
N LEU A 558 -10.06 -22.32 -24.29
CA LEU A 558 -10.20 -23.55 -25.06
C LEU A 558 -11.27 -24.46 -24.43
N PRO A 559 -11.94 -25.33 -25.20
CA PRO A 559 -12.96 -26.24 -24.67
C PRO A 559 -12.47 -27.11 -23.50
N GLU A 560 -11.21 -27.56 -23.55
CA GLU A 560 -10.58 -28.33 -22.47
C GLU A 560 -10.38 -27.50 -21.19
N GLU A 561 -9.99 -26.23 -21.33
CA GLU A 561 -9.84 -25.31 -20.19
C GLU A 561 -11.19 -25.01 -19.54
N ILE A 562 -12.23 -24.80 -20.35
CA ILE A 562 -13.62 -24.62 -19.87
C ILE A 562 -14.04 -25.83 -19.04
N LYS A 563 -13.83 -27.04 -19.57
CA LYS A 563 -14.16 -28.29 -18.88
C LYS A 563 -13.40 -28.41 -17.57
N SER A 564 -12.09 -28.14 -17.58
CA SER A 564 -11.24 -28.20 -16.38
C SER A 564 -11.68 -27.22 -15.28
N VAL A 565 -12.03 -25.98 -15.64
CA VAL A 565 -12.53 -24.99 -14.67
C VAL A 565 -13.85 -25.43 -14.06
N VAL A 566 -14.78 -25.95 -14.87
CA VAL A 566 -16.10 -26.38 -14.40
C VAL A 566 -15.98 -27.61 -13.49
N GLU A 567 -15.24 -28.64 -13.92
CA GLU A 567 -15.02 -29.85 -13.11
C GLU A 567 -14.29 -29.51 -11.79
N GLY A 568 -13.26 -28.67 -11.87
CA GLY A 568 -12.55 -28.18 -10.69
C GLY A 568 -13.46 -27.42 -9.74
N LEU A 569 -14.38 -26.58 -10.25
CA LEU A 569 -15.30 -25.81 -9.43
C LEU A 569 -16.22 -26.73 -8.62
N PHE A 570 -16.81 -27.74 -9.25
CA PHE A 570 -17.71 -28.67 -8.57
C PHE A 570 -16.99 -29.69 -7.68
N ALA A 571 -15.68 -29.87 -7.85
CA ALA A 571 -14.84 -30.63 -6.92
C ALA A 571 -14.47 -29.83 -5.65
N CYS A 572 -14.68 -28.51 -5.63
CA CYS A 572 -14.39 -27.67 -4.48
C CYS A 572 -15.38 -27.92 -3.33
N SER A 573 -14.91 -27.69 -2.10
CA SER A 573 -15.73 -27.82 -0.89
C SER A 573 -16.84 -26.76 -0.81
N LYS A 574 -16.56 -25.54 -1.29
CA LYS A 574 -17.53 -24.42 -1.31
C LYS A 574 -17.67 -23.86 -2.72
N PRO A 575 -18.38 -24.55 -3.63
CA PRO A 575 -18.42 -24.19 -5.04
C PRO A 575 -19.22 -22.91 -5.29
N ASN A 576 -20.19 -22.55 -4.45
CA ASN A 576 -21.19 -21.49 -4.72
C ASN A 576 -20.67 -20.05 -4.60
N PHE A 577 -19.58 -19.85 -3.85
CA PHE A 577 -19.05 -18.52 -3.57
C PHE A 577 -17.58 -18.47 -3.93
N SER A 578 -17.04 -17.32 -4.34
CA SER A 578 -15.61 -17.08 -4.45
C SER A 578 -15.00 -16.93 -3.05
N PRO A 579 -13.66 -16.96 -2.90
CA PRO A 579 -13.02 -16.71 -1.61
C PRO A 579 -13.44 -15.38 -0.95
N ASP A 580 -13.88 -14.41 -1.75
CA ASP A 580 -14.37 -13.09 -1.31
C ASP A 580 -15.88 -13.01 -1.07
N GLY A 581 -16.60 -14.13 -1.26
CA GLY A 581 -18.06 -14.20 -1.04
C GLY A 581 -18.92 -13.80 -2.25
N ARG A 582 -18.35 -13.58 -3.43
CA ARG A 582 -19.15 -13.34 -4.67
C ARG A 582 -19.72 -14.66 -5.17
N PRO A 583 -20.92 -14.72 -5.77
CA PRO A 583 -21.42 -15.95 -6.37
C PRO A 583 -20.53 -16.36 -7.56
N THR A 584 -20.15 -17.63 -7.62
CA THR A 584 -19.36 -18.21 -8.72
C THR A 584 -20.23 -18.66 -9.88
N PHE A 585 -21.46 -19.10 -9.58
CA PHE A 585 -22.44 -19.49 -10.57
C PHE A 585 -23.85 -19.24 -10.04
N PHE A 586 -24.79 -19.16 -10.97
CA PHE A 586 -26.22 -19.14 -10.66
C PHE A 586 -26.98 -19.93 -11.73
N THR A 587 -28.14 -20.45 -11.35
CA THR A 587 -28.96 -21.28 -12.23
C THR A 587 -30.25 -20.54 -12.56
N PHE A 588 -30.51 -20.34 -13.85
CA PHE A 588 -31.83 -19.94 -14.35
C PHE A 588 -32.71 -21.16 -14.47
N GLU A 589 -33.72 -21.26 -13.61
CA GLU A 589 -34.68 -22.37 -13.63
C GLU A 589 -35.49 -22.40 -14.93
N THR A 590 -35.76 -23.60 -15.45
CA THR A 590 -36.53 -23.78 -16.69
C THR A 590 -37.93 -23.18 -16.58
N SER A 591 -38.61 -23.33 -15.45
CA SER A 591 -39.93 -22.73 -15.16
C SER A 591 -39.94 -21.21 -15.35
N LYS A 592 -38.85 -20.54 -14.96
CA LYS A 592 -38.70 -19.10 -15.10
C LYS A 592 -38.38 -18.69 -16.52
N ILE A 593 -37.73 -19.56 -17.30
CA ILE A 593 -37.52 -19.35 -18.74
C ILE A 593 -38.87 -19.50 -19.47
N GLU A 594 -39.63 -20.55 -19.16
CA GLU A 594 -40.95 -20.84 -19.75
C GLU A 594 -41.96 -19.70 -19.51
N SER A 595 -41.93 -19.08 -18.33
CA SER A 595 -42.82 -17.96 -18.01
C SER A 595 -42.61 -16.73 -18.91
N TYR A 596 -41.40 -16.48 -19.42
CA TYR A 596 -41.14 -15.42 -20.40
C TYR A 596 -41.73 -15.72 -21.78
N PHE A 597 -42.01 -16.99 -22.07
CA PHE A 597 -42.63 -17.43 -23.32
C PHE A 597 -44.11 -17.79 -23.15
N THR A 598 -44.72 -17.39 -22.02
CA THR A 598 -46.16 -17.62 -21.72
C THR A 598 -46.57 -19.09 -21.91
N ARG A 599 -45.73 -20.02 -21.44
CA ARG A 599 -46.06 -21.45 -21.35
C ARG A 599 -46.19 -21.89 -19.90
#